data_AF-A0A4P5V9N6-F1
#
_entry.id   AF-A0A4P5V9N6-F1
#
_cell.length_a   1.000
_cell.length_b   1.000
_cell.length_c   1.000
_cell.angle_alpha   90.00
_cell.angle_beta   90.00
_cell.angle_gamma   90.00
#
_symmetry.space_group_name_H-M   'P 1'
#
loop_
_entity.id
_entity.type
_entity.pdbx_description
1 polymer ?
#
loop_
_entity_poly.entity_id
_entity_poly.type
_entity_poly.pdbx_seq_one_letter_code
_entity_poly.pdbx_strand_id
1 'polypeptide(L)'
;MSTLDLAACTPVNDLWPALVEALGLERSARAARQAFDLQAMHGQASTLPVLIVETCGVALVEREVLRLSTGLPAPLGEGVLLLCSQRQRQLQLLQLQLP
;
A
#
# COMPACT_ATOMS: atom_id res chain seq x y z
N MET A 1 12.31 9.65 -10.92
CA MET A 1 11.38 9.14 -9.89
C MET A 1 11.81 7.72 -9.59
N SER A 2 12.06 7.39 -8.33
CA SER A 2 12.45 6.04 -7.93
C SER A 2 11.27 5.09 -8.15
N THR A 3 11.42 4.18 -9.12
CA THR A 3 10.47 3.09 -9.33
C THR A 3 10.46 2.20 -8.09
N LEU A 4 9.27 1.84 -7.60
CA LEU A 4 9.11 0.94 -6.46
C LEU A 4 9.62 -0.46 -6.85
N ASP A 5 10.71 -0.92 -6.24
CA ASP A 5 11.24 -2.27 -6.47
C ASP A 5 10.52 -3.29 -5.58
N LEU A 6 9.36 -3.74 -6.06
CA LEU A 6 8.52 -4.72 -5.36
C LEU A 6 9.20 -6.07 -5.18
N ALA A 7 10.05 -6.49 -6.13
CA ALA A 7 10.70 -7.79 -6.11
C ALA A 7 11.77 -7.88 -5.01
N ALA A 8 12.36 -6.75 -4.64
CA ALA A 8 13.33 -6.67 -3.55
C ALA A 8 12.69 -6.65 -2.16
N CYS A 9 11.35 -6.64 -2.05
CA CYS A 9 10.66 -6.48 -0.78
C CYS A 9 10.09 -7.79 -0.24
N THR A 10 10.12 -7.92 1.09
CA THR A 10 9.57 -9.08 1.82
C THR A 10 8.16 -8.78 2.34
N PRO A 11 7.19 -9.69 2.16
CA PRO A 11 5.87 -9.55 2.76
C PRO A 11 5.91 -9.67 4.29
N VAL A 12 5.21 -8.77 4.97
CA VAL A 12 5.07 -8.72 6.44
C VAL A 12 3.65 -8.31 6.83
N ASN A 13 3.34 -8.38 8.13
CA ASN A 13 2.00 -8.07 8.67
C ASN A 13 1.99 -6.96 9.73
N ASP A 14 3.12 -6.31 9.99
CA ASP A 14 3.35 -5.37 11.10
C ASP A 14 3.58 -3.92 10.66
N LEU A 15 3.59 -3.61 9.36
CA LEU A 15 3.72 -2.23 8.85
C LEU A 15 2.56 -1.33 9.29
N TRP A 16 1.32 -1.83 9.29
CA TRP A 16 0.17 -1.03 9.74
C TRP A 16 0.25 -0.70 11.25
N PRO A 17 0.44 -1.68 12.16
CA PRO A 17 0.73 -1.39 13.56
C PRO A 17 1.87 -0.39 13.75
N ALA A 18 3.00 -0.57 13.04
CA ALA A 18 4.15 0.32 13.15
C ALA A 18 3.84 1.76 12.67
N LEU A 19 3.07 1.92 11.60
CA LEU A 19 2.62 3.23 11.11
C LEU A 19 1.72 3.93 12.14
N VAL A 20 0.77 3.18 12.72
CA VAL A 20 -0.14 3.69 13.76
C VAL A 20 0.62 4.09 15.02
N GLU A 21 1.62 3.32 15.43
CA GLU A 21 2.49 3.68 16.56
C GLU A 21 3.27 4.98 16.30
N ALA A 22 3.77 5.17 15.07
CA ALA A 22 4.57 6.33 14.71
C ALA A 22 3.75 7.62 14.52
N LEU A 23 2.56 7.54 13.92
CA LEU A 23 1.76 8.72 13.51
C LEU A 23 0.48 8.90 14.32
N GLY A 24 0.01 7.87 15.02
CA GLY A 24 -1.33 7.78 15.58
C GLY A 24 -2.36 7.30 14.56
N LEU A 25 -3.47 6.74 15.07
CA LEU A 25 -4.53 6.11 14.27
C LEU A 25 -5.16 7.08 13.26
N GLU A 26 -5.54 8.28 13.68
CA GLU A 26 -6.21 9.25 12.80
C GLU A 26 -5.34 9.65 11.60
N ARG A 27 -4.05 9.92 11.83
CA ARG A 27 -3.13 10.33 10.77
C ARG A 27 -2.87 9.18 9.80
N SER A 28 -2.71 7.97 10.33
CA SER A 28 -2.53 6.75 9.54
C SER A 28 -3.75 6.46 8.67
N ALA A 29 -4.95 6.59 9.24
CA ALA A 29 -6.21 6.43 8.52
C ALA A 29 -6.38 7.50 7.42
N ARG A 30 -6.03 8.76 7.69
CA ARG A 30 -6.04 9.81 6.66
C ARG A 30 -5.07 9.52 5.52
N ALA A 31 -3.86 9.05 5.80
CA ALA A 31 -2.88 8.70 4.77
C ALA A 31 -3.37 7.51 3.92
N ALA A 32 -3.96 6.50 4.55
CA ALA A 32 -4.61 5.39 3.84
C ALA A 32 -5.75 5.88 2.94
N ARG A 33 -6.60 6.79 3.44
CA ARG A 33 -7.69 7.39 2.65
C ARG A 33 -7.17 8.14 1.44
N GLN A 34 -6.11 8.92 1.58
CA GLN A 34 -5.47 9.62 0.46
C GLN A 34 -4.98 8.65 -0.64
N ALA A 35 -4.48 7.47 -0.26
CA ALA A 35 -4.08 6.46 -1.23
C ALA A 35 -5.29 5.92 -2.01
N PHE A 36 -6.42 5.68 -1.33
CA PHE A 36 -7.67 5.29 -2.00
C PHE A 36 -8.24 6.41 -2.88
N ASP A 37 -8.20 7.66 -2.42
CA ASP A 37 -8.67 8.80 -3.21
C ASP A 37 -7.85 8.92 -4.52
N LEU A 38 -6.52 8.68 -4.45
CA LEU A 38 -5.67 8.62 -5.65
C LEU A 38 -6.12 7.52 -6.61
N GLN A 39 -6.45 6.33 -6.11
CA GLN A 39 -6.97 5.23 -6.94
C GLN A 39 -8.33 5.59 -7.56
N ALA A 40 -9.21 6.25 -6.83
CA ALA A 40 -10.50 6.70 -7.35
C ALA A 40 -10.35 7.76 -8.44
N MET A 41 -9.36 8.64 -8.33
CA MET A 41 -9.12 9.72 -9.29
C MET A 41 -8.33 9.29 -10.53
N HIS A 42 -7.35 8.41 -10.36
CA HIS A 42 -6.35 8.10 -11.41
C HIS A 42 -6.15 6.61 -11.66
N GLY A 43 -6.73 5.74 -10.84
CA GLY A 43 -6.60 4.31 -10.96
C GLY A 43 -7.60 3.67 -11.91
N GLN A 44 -7.38 2.37 -12.12
CA GLN A 44 -8.28 1.47 -12.83
C GLN A 44 -8.52 0.24 -11.96
N ALA A 45 -9.46 -0.63 -12.35
CA ALA A 45 -9.73 -1.88 -11.63
C ALA A 45 -8.47 -2.76 -11.47
N SER A 46 -7.52 -2.69 -12.41
CA SER A 46 -6.24 -3.40 -12.38
C SER A 46 -5.21 -2.78 -11.43
N THR A 47 -5.44 -1.55 -10.95
CA THR A 47 -4.49 -0.84 -10.08
C THR A 47 -4.80 -1.06 -8.61
N LEU A 48 -3.77 -0.95 -7.78
CA LEU A 48 -3.81 -1.02 -6.34
C LEU A 48 -3.17 0.24 -5.74
N PRO A 49 -3.79 0.87 -4.72
CA PRO A 49 -3.19 2.00 -4.04
C PRO A 49 -2.03 1.56 -3.18
N VAL A 50 -1.00 2.40 -3.13
CA VAL A 50 0.22 2.19 -2.35
C VAL A 50 0.40 3.35 -1.40
N LEU A 51 0.74 3.04 -0.14
CA LEU A 51 1.16 4.02 0.87
C LEU A 51 2.59 3.72 1.30
N ILE A 52 3.49 4.69 1.09
CA ILE A 52 4.89 4.65 1.53
C ILE A 52 4.94 5.10 2.99
N VAL A 53 5.27 4.17 3.89
CA VAL A 53 5.13 4.38 5.34
C VAL A 53 6.10 5.42 5.90
N GLU A 54 7.23 5.67 5.22
CA GLU A 54 8.21 6.66 5.67
C GLU A 54 7.79 8.11 5.43
N THR A 55 7.02 8.36 4.36
CA THR A 55 6.73 9.71 3.88
C THR A 55 5.24 10.03 3.80
N CYS A 56 4.38 9.03 4.04
CA CYS A 56 2.97 9.05 3.67
C CYS A 56 2.74 9.35 2.18
N GLY A 57 3.76 9.12 1.33
CA GLY A 57 3.64 9.26 -0.10
C GLY A 57 2.69 8.21 -0.67
N VAL A 58 1.87 8.61 -1.63
CA VAL A 58 0.88 7.72 -2.27
C VAL A 58 1.25 7.44 -3.71
N ALA A 59 0.96 6.23 -4.17
CA ALA A 59 1.20 5.81 -5.54
C ALA A 59 0.16 4.76 -5.97
N LEU A 60 0.20 4.40 -7.25
CA LEU A 60 -0.58 3.29 -7.80
C LEU A 60 0.38 2.25 -8.38
N VAL A 61 0.02 0.99 -8.25
CA VAL A 61 0.74 -0.12 -8.89
C VAL A 61 -0.23 -1.08 -9.56
N GLU A 62 0.18 -1.69 -10.66
CA GLU A 62 -0.59 -2.75 -11.28
C GLU A 62 -0.63 -3.99 -10.39
N ARG A 63 -1.82 -4.53 -10.17
CA ARG A 63 -2.06 -5.77 -9.41
C ARG A 63 -1.26 -6.94 -9.97
N GLU A 64 -1.13 -7.01 -11.29
CA GLU A 64 -0.35 -8.04 -11.96
C GLU A 64 1.15 -7.91 -11.65
N VAL A 65 1.69 -6.69 -11.63
CA VAL A 65 3.09 -6.45 -11.27
C VAL A 65 3.36 -6.87 -9.83
N LEU A 66 2.46 -6.56 -8.89
CA LEU A 66 2.57 -7.02 -7.50
C LEU A 66 2.60 -8.55 -7.42
N ARG A 67 1.66 -9.22 -8.08
CA ARG A 67 1.55 -10.68 -8.09
C ARG A 67 2.81 -11.33 -8.67
N LEU A 68 3.29 -10.85 -9.81
CA LEU A 68 4.47 -11.39 -10.49
C LEU A 68 5.76 -11.15 -9.68
N SER A 69 5.87 -10.00 -8.99
CA SER A 69 7.09 -9.62 -8.28
C SER A 69 7.20 -10.24 -6.89
N THR A 70 6.07 -10.52 -6.22
CA THR A 70 6.06 -10.90 -4.79
C THR A 70 5.40 -12.25 -4.52
N GLY A 71 4.65 -12.80 -5.47
CA GLY A 71 3.79 -13.97 -5.25
C GLY A 71 2.59 -13.70 -4.35
N LEU A 72 2.40 -12.47 -3.87
CA LEU A 72 1.25 -12.12 -3.03
C LEU A 72 -0.05 -12.20 -3.83
N PRO A 73 -1.15 -12.61 -3.19
CA PRO A 73 -2.46 -12.52 -3.81
C PRO A 73 -2.75 -11.05 -4.10
N ALA A 74 -3.28 -10.76 -5.29
CA ALA A 74 -3.78 -9.45 -5.64
C ALA A 74 -5.32 -9.48 -5.56
N PRO A 75 -5.91 -9.45 -4.34
CA PRO A 75 -7.35 -9.68 -4.16
C PRO A 75 -8.16 -8.69 -4.96
N LEU A 76 -9.05 -9.20 -5.82
CA LEU A 76 -9.98 -8.38 -6.59
C LEU A 76 -11.02 -7.80 -5.62
N GLY A 77 -11.13 -6.48 -5.60
CA GLY A 77 -12.03 -5.78 -4.69
C GLY A 77 -11.52 -4.39 -4.29
N GLU A 78 -12.43 -3.61 -3.73
CA GLU A 78 -12.17 -2.30 -3.15
C GLU A 78 -11.60 -2.43 -1.72
N GLY A 79 -11.01 -1.35 -1.21
CA GLY A 79 -10.52 -1.31 0.17
C GLY A 79 -9.20 -2.06 0.43
N VAL A 80 -8.54 -2.57 -0.61
CA VAL A 80 -7.20 -3.17 -0.50
C VAL A 80 -6.13 -2.09 -0.65
N LEU A 81 -5.23 -1.98 0.32
CA LEU A 81 -4.10 -1.05 0.33
C LEU A 81 -2.78 -1.84 0.42
N LEU A 82 -1.79 -1.43 -0.38
CA LEU A 82 -0.41 -1.90 -0.23
C LEU A 82 0.38 -0.90 0.62
N LEU A 83 0.78 -1.30 1.82
CA LEU A 83 1.79 -0.57 2.58
C LEU A 83 3.17 -0.98 2.09
N CYS A 84 4.06 -0.01 1.92
CA CYS A 84 5.44 -0.27 1.54
C CYS A 84 6.39 0.51 2.45
N SER A 85 7.37 -0.19 3.01
CA SER A 85 8.58 0.41 3.53
C SER A 85 9.71 0.24 2.53
N GLN A 86 10.13 1.35 1.91
CA GLN A 86 11.29 1.33 1.02
C GLN A 86 12.59 1.16 1.81
N ARG A 87 12.64 1.68 3.03
CA ARG A 87 13.84 1.62 3.89
C ARG A 87 14.09 0.19 4.37
N GLN A 88 13.05 -0.52 4.79
CA GLN A 88 13.16 -1.88 5.30
C GLN A 88 12.93 -2.94 4.22
N ARG A 89 12.58 -2.53 2.99
CA ARG A 89 12.19 -3.41 1.88
C ARG A 89 11.09 -4.37 2.32
N GLN A 90 10.01 -3.82 2.84
CA GLN A 90 8.89 -4.58 3.35
C GLN A 90 7.59 -4.15 2.67
N LEU A 91 6.67 -5.09 2.54
CA LEU A 91 5.35 -4.88 1.97
C LEU A 91 4.30 -5.52 2.88
N GLN A 92 3.16 -4.87 3.00
CA GLN A 92 1.99 -5.45 3.66
C GLN A 92 0.75 -5.16 2.83
N LEU A 93 -0.02 -6.19 2.52
CA LEU A 93 -1.37 -6.02 2.00
C LEU A 93 -2.34 -5.85 3.17
N LEU A 94 -3.13 -4.80 3.12
CA LEU A 94 -4.11 -4.47 4.15
C LEU A 94 -5.49 -4.36 3.51
N GLN A 95 -6.44 -5.14 4.01
CA GLN A 95 -7.86 -4.92 3.72
C GLN A 95 -8.40 -3.94 4.77
N LEU A 96 -8.69 -2.71 4.35
CA LEU A 96 -9.36 -1.74 5.18
C LEU A 96 -10.86 -1.81 4.92
N GLN A 97 -11.64 -1.93 5.99
CA GLN A 97 -13.06 -1.62 5.96
C GLN A 97 -13.17 -0.10 6.07
N LEU A 98 -13.29 0.56 4.92
CA LEU A 98 -13.67 1.97 4.91
C LEU A 98 -15.15 2.05 5.28
N PRO A 99 -15.55 2.97 6.18
CA PRO A 99 -16.95 3.19 6.56
C PRO A 99 -17.78 3.74 5.39
#